data_AF-A0A0K9NXI9-F1
#
_entry.id   AF-A0A0K9NXI9-F1
#
_cell.length_a   1.000
_cell.length_b   1.000
_cell.length_c   1.000
_cell.angle_alpha   90.00
_cell.angle_beta   90.00
_cell.angle_gamma   90.00
#
_symmetry.space_group_name_H-M   'P 1'
#
loop_
_entity.id
_entity.type
_entity.pdbx_description
1 polymer ?
#
loop_
_entity_poly.entity_id
_entity_poly.type
_entity_poly.pdbx_seq_one_letter_code
_entity_poly.pdbx_strand_id
1 'polypeptide(L)'
;MGLLSNLSLTLLVFLFSVSFISSEDCTNRRIYIRKLPAQFNGDLLHRQTLTNPFLSPNSLFPHLSFNGIGPKTHKRMHSWYRTDHHLIEPFFHRRLLEYPCLVRLVKK
;
A
#
# COMPACT_ATOMS: atom_id res chain seq x y z
N MET A 1 -8.06 38.41 -29.97
CA MET A 1 -7.28 37.18 -30.25
C MET A 1 -6.25 36.83 -29.16
N GLY A 2 -5.90 37.73 -28.22
CA GLY A 2 -4.85 37.45 -27.20
C GLY A 2 -5.30 36.74 -25.90
N LEU A 3 -6.61 36.62 -25.62
CA LEU A 3 -7.08 36.00 -24.37
C LEU A 3 -7.06 34.46 -24.43
N LEU A 4 -7.38 33.88 -25.59
CA LEU A 4 -7.39 32.43 -25.82
C LEU A 4 -5.98 31.83 -25.90
N SER A 5 -5.00 32.60 -26.41
CA SER A 5 -3.58 32.17 -26.46
C SER A 5 -2.98 32.07 -25.06
N ASN A 6 -3.33 32.99 -24.16
CA ASN A 6 -2.85 32.99 -22.77
C ASN A 6 -3.44 31.82 -21.97
N LEU A 7 -4.71 31.47 -22.20
CA LEU A 7 -5.35 30.32 -21.56
C LEU A 7 -4.77 28.97 -22.03
N SER A 8 -4.42 28.88 -23.32
CA SER A 8 -3.73 27.72 -23.87
C SER A 8 -2.33 27.57 -23.28
N LEU A 9 -1.59 28.67 -23.15
CA LEU A 9 -0.24 28.67 -22.60
C LEU A 9 -0.22 28.32 -21.10
N THR A 10 -1.17 28.83 -20.31
CA THR A 10 -1.27 28.48 -18.88
C THR A 10 -1.66 27.01 -18.69
N LEU A 11 -2.57 26.49 -19.51
CA LEU A 11 -2.92 25.07 -19.51
C LEU A 11 -1.71 24.20 -19.87
N LEU A 12 -0.93 24.60 -20.88
CA LEU A 12 0.32 23.91 -21.27
C LEU A 12 1.35 23.92 -20.14
N VAL A 13 1.58 25.07 -19.48
CA VAL A 13 2.48 25.18 -18.33
C VAL A 13 2.02 24.32 -17.16
N PHE A 14 0.70 24.26 -16.90
CA PHE A 14 0.12 23.42 -15.85
C PHE A 14 0.29 21.93 -16.15
N LEU A 15 0.02 21.50 -17.39
CA LEU A 15 0.22 20.11 -17.81
C LEU A 15 1.70 19.70 -17.78
N PHE A 16 2.61 20.62 -18.12
CA PHE A 16 4.05 20.39 -18.08
C PHE A 16 4.57 20.25 -16.64
N SER A 17 4.09 21.08 -15.72
CA SER A 17 4.46 21.01 -14.29
C SER A 17 3.90 19.76 -13.60
N VAL A 18 2.70 19.30 -13.96
CA VAL A 18 2.17 17.98 -13.52
C VAL A 18 3.07 16.84 -14.01
N SER A 19 3.63 16.96 -15.22
CA SER A 19 4.52 15.93 -15.79
C SER A 19 5.87 15.87 -15.08
N PHE A 20 6.40 16.99 -14.58
CA PHE A 20 7.66 17.03 -13.83
C PHE A 20 7.58 16.44 -12.42
N ILE A 21 6.40 16.43 -11.80
CA ILE A 21 6.18 15.73 -10.51
C ILE A 21 6.23 14.20 -10.70
N SER A 22 6.13 13.70 -11.95
CA SER A 22 6.06 12.27 -12.25
C SER A 22 7.41 11.54 -12.41
N SER A 23 8.55 12.25 -12.43
CA SER A 23 9.83 11.57 -12.22
C SER A 23 9.98 11.35 -10.72
N GLU A 24 9.67 10.16 -10.23
CA GLU A 24 9.84 9.80 -8.82
C GLU A 24 11.33 9.81 -8.47
N ASP A 25 11.85 11.01 -8.18
CA ASP A 25 13.17 11.18 -7.60
C ASP A 25 13.18 10.54 -6.21
N CYS A 26 13.75 9.34 -6.16
CA CYS A 26 13.88 8.56 -4.94
C CYS A 26 15.11 8.96 -4.10
N THR A 27 15.79 10.06 -4.41
CA THR A 27 16.88 10.58 -3.59
C THR A 27 16.39 10.76 -2.14
N ASN A 28 17.11 10.16 -1.19
CA ASN A 28 16.77 10.13 0.25
C ASN A 28 15.42 9.50 0.62
N ARG A 29 14.76 8.80 -0.31
CA ARG A 29 13.44 8.16 -0.09
C ARG A 29 13.47 6.64 -0.28
N ARG A 30 14.64 6.05 -0.53
CA ARG A 30 14.76 4.61 -0.79
C ARG A 30 14.51 3.81 0.49
N ILE A 31 13.62 2.83 0.39
CA ILE A 31 13.36 1.87 1.47
C ILE A 31 13.83 0.50 1.01
N TYR A 32 14.51 -0.22 1.90
CA TYR A 32 14.86 -1.62 1.72
C TYR A 32 14.07 -2.47 2.72
N ILE A 33 13.34 -3.47 2.22
CA ILE A 33 12.66 -4.46 3.04
C ILE A 33 13.46 -5.75 2.98
N ARG A 34 13.92 -6.23 4.14
CA ARG A 34 14.61 -7.51 4.25
C ARG A 34 13.66 -8.64 3.86
N LYS A 35 14.17 -9.63 3.11
CA LYS A 35 13.45 -10.88 2.88
C LYS A 35 13.41 -11.67 4.19
N LEU A 36 12.28 -11.64 4.87
CA LEU A 36 11.99 -12.50 6.01
C LEU A 36 11.36 -13.82 5.53
N PRO A 37 11.45 -14.91 6.31
CA PRO A 37 10.66 -16.11 6.07
C PRO A 37 9.17 -15.78 5.97
N ALA A 38 8.44 -16.46 5.07
CA ALA A 38 7.05 -16.15 4.76
C ALA A 38 6.12 -16.23 6.00
N GLN A 39 6.48 -17.06 6.98
CA GLN A 39 5.74 -17.26 8.23
C GLN A 39 5.49 -15.99 9.05
N PHE A 40 6.33 -14.96 8.90
CA PHE A 40 6.22 -13.73 9.69
C PHE A 40 5.14 -12.78 9.18
N ASN A 41 4.89 -12.74 7.86
CA ASN A 41 4.02 -11.73 7.24
C ASN A 41 3.03 -12.34 6.25
N GLY A 42 3.52 -13.18 5.33
CA GLY A 42 2.74 -13.72 4.22
C GLY A 42 1.83 -14.85 4.64
N ASP A 43 2.36 -15.84 5.36
CA ASP A 43 1.59 -17.04 5.68
C ASP A 43 0.48 -16.74 6.69
N LEU A 44 0.66 -15.74 7.57
CA LEU A 44 -0.38 -15.24 8.48
C LEU A 44 -1.67 -14.83 7.76
N LEU A 45 -1.57 -14.38 6.51
CA LEU A 45 -2.72 -13.93 5.71
C LEU A 45 -3.42 -15.08 4.97
N HIS A 46 -2.82 -16.27 4.92
CA HIS A 46 -3.40 -17.43 4.25
C HIS A 46 -4.29 -18.22 5.20
N ARG A 47 -5.53 -18.53 4.77
CA ARG A 47 -6.47 -19.37 5.54
C ARG A 47 -5.90 -20.73 6.01
N GLN A 48 -4.85 -21.24 5.36
CA GLN A 48 -4.20 -22.50 5.73
C GLN A 48 -3.35 -22.41 7.01
N THR A 49 -3.01 -21.20 7.48
CA THR A 49 -2.32 -21.00 8.77
C THR A 49 -3.26 -20.92 9.96
N LEU A 50 -4.54 -21.27 9.81
CA LEU A 50 -5.50 -21.42 10.91
C LEU A 50 -5.11 -22.46 11.97
N THR A 51 -4.06 -23.26 11.73
CA THR A 51 -3.42 -24.08 12.77
C THR A 51 -2.52 -23.27 13.71
N ASN A 52 -2.31 -21.99 13.42
CA ASN A 52 -1.56 -21.09 14.28
C ASN A 52 -2.38 -20.77 15.54
N PRO A 53 -1.92 -21.17 16.74
CA PRO A 53 -2.65 -20.95 17.99
C PRO A 53 -2.85 -19.45 18.32
N PHE A 54 -2.08 -18.55 17.70
CA PHE A 54 -2.26 -17.10 17.83
C PHE A 54 -3.41 -16.53 16.98
N LEU A 55 -3.92 -17.29 16.00
CA LEU A 55 -4.98 -16.88 15.07
C LEU A 55 -6.28 -17.64 15.34
N SER A 56 -6.65 -17.79 16.62
CA SER A 56 -7.95 -18.34 16.99
C SER A 56 -9.07 -17.64 16.19
N PRO A 57 -10.05 -18.38 15.64
CA PRO A 57 -11.18 -17.81 14.89
C PRO A 57 -11.91 -16.69 15.62
N ASN A 58 -11.78 -16.65 16.95
CA ASN A 58 -12.53 -15.77 17.84
C ASN A 58 -11.89 -14.41 18.12
N SER A 59 -10.71 -14.06 17.58
CA SER A 59 -10.14 -12.72 17.86
C SER A 59 -9.53 -11.98 16.65
N LEU A 60 -8.82 -12.64 15.74
CA LEU A 60 -8.11 -11.92 14.65
C LEU A 60 -8.53 -12.31 13.23
N PHE A 61 -9.16 -13.47 13.07
CA PHE A 61 -9.49 -14.02 11.75
C PHE A 61 -10.30 -13.07 10.84
N PRO A 62 -11.34 -12.35 11.32
CA PRO A 62 -12.08 -11.42 10.47
C PRO A 62 -11.19 -10.31 9.90
N HIS A 63 -10.13 -9.93 10.64
CA HIS A 63 -9.27 -8.80 10.33
C HIS A 63 -8.13 -9.13 9.36
N LEU A 64 -7.89 -10.41 9.05
CA LEU A 64 -6.86 -10.84 8.08
C LEU A 64 -7.20 -10.48 6.62
N SER A 65 -8.48 -10.20 6.33
CA SER A 65 -8.92 -9.84 4.98
C SER A 65 -8.22 -8.59 4.43
N PHE A 66 -8.05 -8.54 3.11
CA PHE A 66 -7.33 -7.48 2.38
C PHE A 66 -5.95 -7.15 3.02
N ASN A 67 -5.16 -8.20 3.25
CA ASN A 67 -3.80 -8.10 3.77
C ASN A 67 -3.71 -7.43 5.15
N GLY A 68 -4.64 -7.76 6.06
CA GLY A 68 -4.64 -7.22 7.42
C GLY A 68 -5.38 -5.89 7.59
N ILE A 69 -6.03 -5.34 6.55
CA ILE A 69 -6.87 -4.14 6.71
C ILE A 69 -8.17 -4.44 7.46
N GLY A 70 -8.67 -5.68 7.34
CA GLY A 70 -9.96 -6.11 7.86
C GLY A 70 -11.17 -5.77 6.98
N PRO A 71 -12.39 -6.09 7.45
CA PRO A 71 -13.60 -5.93 6.67
C PRO A 71 -14.03 -4.46 6.61
N LYS A 72 -14.81 -4.10 5.59
CA LYS A 72 -15.44 -2.78 5.52
C LYS A 72 -16.33 -2.52 6.74
N THR A 73 -16.34 -1.28 7.23
CA THR A 73 -17.22 -0.89 8.34
C THR A 73 -18.69 -0.99 7.97
N HIS A 74 -19.02 -0.71 6.70
CA HIS A 74 -20.35 -0.84 6.12
C HIS A 74 -20.24 -1.23 4.64
N LYS A 75 -21.19 -2.02 4.12
CA LYS A 75 -21.16 -2.54 2.74
C LYS A 75 -21.03 -1.45 1.67
N ARG A 76 -21.64 -0.28 1.91
CA ARG A 76 -21.65 0.88 1.00
C ARG A 76 -20.49 1.87 1.21
N MET A 77 -19.68 1.70 2.26
CA MET A 77 -18.49 2.54 2.47
C MET A 77 -17.30 1.95 1.72
N HIS A 78 -16.51 2.82 1.09
CA HIS A 78 -15.34 2.42 0.31
C HIS A 78 -14.00 2.74 1.00
N SER A 79 -14.02 3.61 2.01
CA SER A 79 -12.81 4.15 2.65
C SER A 79 -12.62 3.74 4.12
N TRP A 80 -13.62 3.13 4.76
CA TRP A 80 -13.57 2.78 6.19
C TRP A 80 -13.56 1.27 6.40
N TYR A 81 -12.57 0.79 7.15
CA TYR A 81 -12.31 -0.62 7.45
C TYR A 81 -12.15 -0.83 8.95
N ARG A 82 -12.53 -2.01 9.43
CA ARG A 82 -12.32 -2.44 10.82
C ARG A 82 -10.96 -3.14 10.91
N THR A 83 -9.89 -2.37 11.06
CA THR A 83 -8.53 -2.89 11.24
C THR A 83 -8.29 -3.27 12.70
N ASP A 84 -7.63 -4.41 12.93
CA ASP A 84 -7.12 -4.78 14.26
C ASP A 84 -5.68 -4.28 14.42
N HIS A 85 -5.37 -3.68 15.56
CA HIS A 85 -4.05 -3.09 15.81
C HIS A 85 -2.92 -4.14 15.83
N HIS A 86 -3.21 -5.40 16.13
CA HIS A 86 -2.22 -6.49 16.06
C HIS A 86 -1.84 -6.87 14.62
N LEU A 87 -2.65 -6.47 13.63
CA LEU A 87 -2.39 -6.74 12.21
C LEU A 87 -1.81 -5.55 11.45
N ILE A 88 -1.34 -4.54 12.19
CA ILE A 88 -0.76 -3.33 11.62
C ILE A 88 0.52 -3.64 10.82
N GLU A 89 1.34 -4.60 11.27
CA GLU A 89 2.55 -5.01 10.55
C GLU A 89 2.22 -5.64 9.19
N PRO A 90 1.36 -6.68 9.07
CA PRO A 90 1.00 -7.24 7.76
C PRO A 90 0.42 -6.21 6.79
N PHE A 91 -0.40 -5.30 7.32
CA PHE A 91 -0.96 -4.20 6.54
C PHE A 91 0.11 -3.25 6.00
N PHE A 92 0.97 -2.71 6.87
CA PHE A 92 2.04 -1.81 6.45
C PHE A 92 3.06 -2.49 5.54
N HIS A 93 3.40 -3.75 5.84
CA HIS A 93 4.27 -4.54 5.00
C HIS A 93 3.74 -4.61 3.57
N ARG A 94 2.45 -4.94 3.39
CA ARG A 94 1.84 -4.98 2.06
C ARG A 94 1.89 -3.63 1.36
N ARG A 95 1.62 -2.52 2.06
CA ARG A 95 1.67 -1.17 1.48
C ARG A 95 3.08 -0.75 1.08
N LEU A 96 4.09 -1.09 1.90
CA LEU A 96 5.48 -0.78 1.60
C LEU A 96 6.02 -1.58 0.40
N LEU A 97 5.45 -2.74 0.10
CA LEU A 97 5.79 -3.49 -1.12
C LEU A 97 5.36 -2.78 -2.41
N GLU A 98 4.39 -1.88 -2.33
CA GLU A 98 3.89 -1.06 -3.45
C GLU A 98 4.51 0.34 -3.44
N TYR A 99 5.39 0.63 -2.47
CA TYR A 99 6.03 1.94 -2.37
C TYR A 99 6.95 2.19 -3.58
N PRO A 100 6.83 3.33 -4.27
CA PRO A 100 7.51 3.49 -5.56
C PRO A 100 9.04 3.51 -5.47
N CYS A 101 9.58 3.99 -4.34
CA CYS A 101 11.01 4.00 -4.05
C CYS A 101 11.51 2.74 -3.32
N LEU A 102 10.77 1.64 -3.37
CA LEU A 102 11.22 0.36 -2.83
C LEU A 102 12.38 -0.22 -3.66
N VAL A 103 13.49 -0.53 -2.99
CA VAL A 103 14.65 -1.15 -3.62
C VAL A 103 14.35 -2.61 -3.97
N ARG A 104 14.27 -2.93 -5.27
CA ARG A 104 14.20 -4.32 -5.76
C ARG A 104 15.60 -4.90 -5.88
N LEU A 105 15.96 -5.82 -4.98
CA LEU A 105 17.18 -6.60 -5.14
C LEU A 105 16.98 -7.61 -6.27
N VAL A 106 17.64 -7.38 -7.41
CA VAL A 106 17.83 -8.39 -8.44
C VAL A 106 18.80 -9.42 -7.86
N LYS A 107 18.35 -10.68 -7.72
CA LYS A 107 19.27 -11.78 -7.36
C LYS A 107 20.27 -11.93 -8.51
N LYS A 108 21.57 -11.80 -8.21
CA LYS A 108 22.62 -12.29 -9.10
C LYS A 108 22.60 -13.82 -9.13
#